data_AF-A0A078IAV0-F1
#
_entry.id   AF-A0A078IAV0-F1
#
_cell.length_a   1.000
_cell.length_b   1.000
_cell.length_c   1.000
_cell.angle_alpha   90.00
_cell.angle_beta   90.00
_cell.angle_gamma   90.00
#
_symmetry.space_group_name_H-M   'P 1'
#
loop_
_entity.id
_entity.type
_entity.pdbx_description
1 polymer ?
#
loop_
_entity_poly.entity_id
_entity_poly.type
_entity_poly.pdbx_seq_one_letter_code
_entity_poly.pdbx_strand_id
1 'polypeptide(L)'
;MGLAFNHAVLDGTATWHFMSSWAEICRGAQTISTQPFLDRAKARDTRVKLDLASPKDPNASSNGDAAAEPPQLVEKVFKFSDSAIHTIKSRANSVVPSDGSKPFSTFHCGGAESDSCSRRACGRRAERGVGEGAEDISV
;
A
#
# COMPACT_ATOMS: atom_id res chain seq x y z
N MET A 1 -3.54 4.14 -22.54
CA MET A 1 -3.04 5.45 -22.05
C MET A 1 -2.12 5.19 -20.87
N GLY A 2 -0.89 5.67 -20.92
CA GLY A 2 0.04 5.67 -19.78
C GLY A 2 0.10 7.08 -19.18
N LEU A 3 0.14 7.18 -17.86
CA LEU A 3 0.16 8.45 -17.13
C LEU A 3 1.21 8.38 -16.03
N ALA A 4 1.91 9.48 -15.83
CA ALA A 4 2.86 9.65 -14.74
C ALA A 4 2.52 10.95 -14.00
N PHE A 5 2.53 10.90 -12.68
CA PHE A 5 2.17 12.03 -11.82
C PHE A 5 3.23 12.25 -10.74
N ASN A 6 3.42 13.51 -10.36
CA ASN A 6 4.23 13.85 -9.19
C ASN A 6 3.38 13.64 -7.92
N HIS A 7 3.78 12.67 -7.08
CA HIS A 7 3.04 12.31 -5.86
C HIS A 7 3.07 13.42 -4.78
N ALA A 8 3.93 14.43 -4.89
CA ALA A 8 3.90 15.62 -4.03
C ALA A 8 2.75 16.58 -4.38
N VAL A 9 2.17 16.45 -5.57
CA VAL A 9 1.11 17.34 -6.08
C VAL A 9 -0.28 16.75 -5.81
N LEU A 10 -0.42 15.43 -5.85
CA LEU A 10 -1.68 14.71 -5.75
C LEU A 10 -1.55 13.39 -4.99
N ASP A 11 -2.68 12.94 -4.44
CA ASP A 11 -2.84 11.60 -3.86
C ASP A 11 -3.71 10.71 -4.79
N GLY A 12 -4.02 9.50 -4.35
CA GLY A 12 -4.86 8.58 -5.11
C GLY A 12 -6.26 9.13 -5.42
N THR A 13 -6.84 9.87 -4.48
CA THR A 13 -8.18 10.46 -4.63
C THR A 13 -8.18 11.59 -5.65
N ALA A 14 -7.22 12.51 -5.56
CA ALA A 14 -7.04 13.59 -6.52
C ALA A 14 -6.71 13.06 -7.92
N THR A 15 -5.92 11.98 -8.01
CA THR A 15 -5.65 11.29 -9.29
C THR A 15 -6.94 10.76 -9.89
N TRP A 16 -7.76 10.05 -9.11
CA TRP A 16 -9.04 9.51 -9.60
C TRP A 16 -9.99 10.62 -10.05
N HIS A 17 -10.06 11.71 -9.28
CA HIS A 17 -10.87 12.89 -9.62
C HIS A 17 -10.43 13.52 -10.95
N PHE A 18 -9.11 13.72 -11.15
CA PHE A 18 -8.55 14.22 -12.39
C PHE A 18 -8.90 13.30 -13.57
N MET A 19 -8.70 12.00 -13.41
CA MET A 19 -8.98 11.01 -14.45
C MET A 19 -10.46 10.95 -14.84
N SER A 20 -11.34 11.04 -13.85
CA SER A 20 -12.80 11.08 -14.07
C SER A 20 -13.21 12.34 -14.83
N SER A 21 -12.71 13.51 -14.40
CA SER A 21 -12.95 14.80 -15.05
C SER A 21 -12.44 14.82 -16.49
N TRP A 22 -11.24 14.27 -16.73
CA TRP A 22 -10.68 14.14 -18.07
C TRP A 22 -11.54 13.26 -18.97
N ALA A 23 -12.01 12.11 -18.45
CA ALA A 23 -12.90 11.23 -19.18
C ALA A 23 -14.25 11.87 -19.50
N GLU A 24 -14.79 12.73 -18.62
CA GLU A 24 -16.00 13.50 -18.89
C GLU A 24 -15.82 14.46 -20.06
N ILE A 25 -14.73 15.23 -20.07
CA ILE A 25 -14.42 16.17 -21.15
C ILE A 25 -14.24 15.40 -22.47
N CYS A 26 -13.52 14.28 -22.45
CA CYS A 26 -13.36 13.44 -23.65
C CYS A 26 -14.69 12.87 -24.17
N ARG A 27 -15.71 12.70 -23.33
CA ARG A 27 -17.07 12.31 -23.74
C ARG A 27 -17.93 13.48 -24.23
N GLY A 28 -17.39 14.69 -24.26
CA GLY A 28 -18.08 15.90 -24.71
C GLY A 28 -18.80 16.67 -23.61
N ALA A 29 -18.47 16.44 -22.33
CA ALA A 29 -19.03 17.24 -21.25
C ALA A 29 -18.54 18.70 -21.35
N GLN A 30 -19.50 19.64 -21.33
CA GLN A 30 -19.19 21.08 -21.35
C GLN A 30 -18.63 21.58 -20.01
N THR A 31 -18.94 20.88 -18.93
CA THR A 31 -18.44 21.13 -17.57
C THR A 31 -18.19 19.81 -16.87
N ILE A 32 -17.23 19.77 -15.94
CA ILE A 32 -16.90 18.59 -15.14
C ILE A 32 -17.81 18.49 -13.91
N SER A 33 -18.11 17.27 -13.47
CA SER A 33 -19.09 17.00 -12.41
C SER A 33 -18.70 17.62 -11.06
N THR A 34 -17.41 17.61 -10.73
CA THR A 34 -16.89 18.18 -9.48
C THR A 34 -15.76 19.14 -9.80
N GLN A 35 -15.90 20.39 -9.36
CA GLN A 35 -14.90 21.42 -9.61
C GLN A 35 -13.71 21.26 -8.65
N PRO A 36 -12.47 21.35 -9.14
CA PRO A 36 -11.30 21.25 -8.28
C PRO A 36 -11.21 22.48 -7.38
N PHE A 37 -10.94 22.24 -6.10
CA PHE A 37 -10.61 23.30 -5.16
C PHE A 37 -9.10 23.53 -5.15
N LEU A 38 -8.65 24.69 -5.64
CA LEU A 38 -7.23 24.97 -5.89
C LEU A 38 -6.52 25.65 -4.70
N ASP A 39 -7.28 26.24 -3.78
CA ASP A 39 -6.71 26.95 -2.63
C ASP A 39 -6.25 25.98 -1.55
N ARG A 40 -5.03 25.45 -1.71
CA ARG A 40 -4.42 24.51 -0.75
C ARG A 40 -4.23 25.11 0.64
N ALA A 41 -4.14 26.43 0.77
CA ALA A 41 -4.02 27.07 2.08
C ALA A 41 -5.33 26.99 2.87
N LYS A 42 -6.47 26.93 2.18
CA LYS A 42 -7.81 26.74 2.76
C LYS A 42 -8.28 25.28 2.79
N ALA A 43 -7.55 24.37 2.16
CA ALA A 43 -7.94 22.96 2.11
C ALA A 43 -7.76 22.22 3.46
N ARG A 44 -7.06 22.83 4.42
CA ARG A 44 -6.90 22.28 5.78
C ARG A 44 -7.15 23.38 6.81
N ASP A 45 -8.11 23.15 7.69
CA ASP A 45 -8.46 24.09 8.77
C ASP A 45 -7.35 24.23 9.82
N THR A 46 -6.50 23.21 9.94
CA THR A 46 -5.42 23.17 10.92
C THR A 46 -4.05 23.01 10.25
N ARG A 47 -3.14 23.97 10.46
CA ARG A 47 -1.72 23.81 10.15
C ARG A 47 -0.99 23.31 11.39
N VAL A 48 -0.64 22.03 11.39
CA VAL A 48 0.28 21.47 12.39
C VAL A 48 1.70 21.76 11.92
N LYS A 49 2.49 22.44 12.76
CA LYS A 49 3.94 22.51 12.55
C LYS A 49 4.49 21.11 12.78
N LEU A 50 4.90 20.44 11.70
CA LEU A 50 5.60 19.18 11.78
C LEU A 50 7.10 19.50 11.76
N ASP A 51 7.71 19.54 12.95
CA ASP A 51 9.16 19.64 13.08
C ASP A 51 9.75 18.28 12.71
N LEU A 52 9.91 18.06 11.40
CA LEU A 52 10.68 16.95 10.89
C LEU A 52 12.13 17.23 11.25
N ALA A 53 12.68 16.47 12.21
CA ALA A 53 14.12 16.44 12.40
C ALA A 53 14.73 16.11 11.02
N SER A 54 15.60 17.00 10.52
CA SER A 54 16.26 16.78 9.24
C SER A 54 16.89 15.37 9.28
N PRO A 55 16.68 14.53 8.24
CA PRO A 55 17.34 13.23 8.18
C PRO A 55 18.83 13.45 8.46
N LYS A 56 19.39 12.70 9.41
CA LYS A 56 20.80 12.84 9.83
C LYS A 56 21.76 12.59 8.66
N ASP A 57 21.27 11.99 7.58
CA ASP A 57 21.91 11.92 6.28
C ASP A 57 20.81 11.74 5.22
N PRO A 58 20.71 12.58 4.16
CA PRO A 58 19.79 12.37 3.05
C PRO A 58 20.08 11.08 2.25
N ASN A 59 21.25 10.47 2.44
CA ASN A 59 21.66 9.19 1.85
C ASN A 59 21.65 8.02 2.84
N ALA A 60 21.21 8.20 4.08
CA ALA A 60 21.05 7.08 5.00
C ALA A 60 19.92 6.16 4.49
N SER A 61 20.32 5.10 3.81
CA SER A 61 19.47 3.94 3.54
C SER A 61 18.91 3.45 4.88
N SER A 62 17.60 3.58 5.08
CA SER A 62 16.89 3.01 6.24
C SER A 62 16.87 1.47 6.25
N ASN A 63 17.47 0.83 5.23
CA ASN A 63 17.56 -0.60 5.13
C ASN A 63 18.96 -1.02 5.55
N GLY A 64 19.03 -1.95 6.51
CA GLY A 64 20.27 -2.55 6.97
C GLY A 64 21.16 -2.92 5.79
N ASP A 65 22.44 -2.61 5.95
CA ASP A 65 23.54 -2.88 5.05
C ASP A 65 23.56 -4.38 4.71
N ALA A 66 22.87 -4.74 3.63
CA ALA A 66 22.98 -6.03 3.00
C ALA A 66 23.67 -5.76 1.67
N ALA A 67 24.98 -5.98 1.66
CA ALA A 67 25.86 -6.07 0.48
C ALA A 67 25.50 -7.27 -0.42
N ALA A 68 24.21 -7.48 -0.66
CA ALA A 68 23.66 -8.48 -1.56
C ALA A 68 22.91 -7.76 -2.67
N GLU A 69 23.15 -8.17 -3.91
CA GLU A 69 22.35 -7.74 -5.06
C GLU A 69 20.86 -7.84 -4.72
N PRO A 70 20.09 -6.75 -4.88
CA PRO A 70 18.69 -6.75 -4.49
C PRO A 70 17.96 -7.85 -5.26
N PRO A 71 17.17 -8.69 -4.57
CA PRO A 71 16.45 -9.77 -5.24
C PRO A 71 15.55 -9.19 -6.33
N GLN A 72 15.49 -9.86 -7.47
CA GLN A 72 14.61 -9.45 -8.57
C GLN A 72 13.18 -9.30 -8.05
N LEU A 73 12.66 -8.08 -8.06
CA LEU A 73 11.29 -7.81 -7.65
C LEU A 73 10.35 -8.24 -8.78
N VAL A 74 9.47 -9.19 -8.48
CA VAL A 74 8.41 -9.63 -9.39
C VAL A 74 7.09 -9.09 -8.89
N GLU A 75 6.38 -8.38 -9.75
CA GLU A 75 5.02 -7.93 -9.48
C GLU A 75 4.02 -9.05 -9.76
N LYS A 76 3.05 -9.26 -8.85
CA LYS A 76 1.94 -10.19 -9.06
C LYS A 76 0.64 -9.62 -8.51
N VAL A 77 -0.41 -9.69 -9.32
CA VAL A 77 -1.76 -9.28 -8.93
C VAL A 77 -2.52 -10.49 -8.39
N PHE A 78 -3.03 -10.37 -7.16
CA PHE A 78 -3.89 -11.36 -6.53
C PHE A 78 -5.34 -10.90 -6.60
N LYS A 79 -6.22 -11.76 -7.10
CA LYS A 79 -7.66 -11.50 -7.17
C LYS A 79 -8.35 -12.22 -6.02
N PHE A 80 -9.18 -11.49 -5.29
CA PHE A 80 -10.03 -12.06 -4.25
C PHE A 80 -11.47 -12.08 -4.75
N SER A 81 -12.10 -13.26 -4.70
CA SER A 81 -13.54 -13.38 -4.97
C SER A 81 -14.34 -12.79 -3.80
N ASP A 82 -15.61 -12.46 -4.05
CA ASP A 82 -16.52 -12.00 -2.99
C ASP A 82 -16.61 -13.02 -1.86
N SER A 83 -16.70 -14.33 -2.19
CA SER A 83 -16.71 -15.41 -1.19
C SER A 83 -15.44 -15.44 -0.34
N ALA A 84 -14.26 -15.20 -0.93
CA ALA A 84 -13.01 -15.13 -0.21
C ALA A 84 -12.98 -13.91 0.71
N ILE A 85 -13.42 -12.74 0.22
CA ILE A 85 -13.53 -11.51 1.02
C ILE A 85 -14.47 -11.71 2.21
N HIS A 86 -15.64 -12.31 1.99
CA HIS A 86 -16.59 -12.64 3.06
C HIS A 86 -15.99 -13.58 4.09
N THR A 87 -15.24 -14.59 3.65
CA THR A 87 -14.56 -15.54 4.55
C THR A 87 -13.50 -14.84 5.39
N ILE A 88 -12.64 -14.01 4.76
CA ILE A 88 -11.60 -13.23 5.45
C ILE A 88 -12.25 -12.29 6.47
N LYS A 89 -13.32 -11.58 6.07
CA LYS A 89 -14.04 -10.64 6.94
C LYS A 89 -14.74 -11.35 8.10
N SER A 90 -15.37 -12.50 7.86
CA SER A 90 -15.99 -13.33 8.88
C SER A 90 -14.97 -13.77 9.94
N ARG A 91 -13.84 -14.34 9.50
CA ARG A 91 -12.76 -14.78 10.40
C ARG A 91 -12.17 -13.65 11.22
N ALA A 92 -11.96 -12.47 10.61
CA ALA A 92 -11.40 -11.33 11.33
C ALA A 92 -12.37 -10.81 12.41
N ASN A 93 -13.68 -10.84 12.14
CA ASN A 93 -14.70 -10.34 13.05
C ASN A 93 -15.17 -11.36 14.08
N SER A 94 -14.89 -12.66 13.93
CA SER A 94 -15.25 -13.67 14.93
C SER A 94 -14.54 -13.52 16.26
N VAL A 95 -13.43 -12.75 16.29
CA VAL A 95 -12.61 -12.49 17.49
C VAL A 95 -13.02 -11.19 18.19
N VAL A 96 -13.85 -10.35 17.55
CA VAL A 96 -14.29 -9.07 18.11
C VAL A 96 -15.42 -9.34 19.12
N PRO A 97 -15.27 -8.95 20.40
CA PRO A 97 -16.35 -9.09 21.37
C PRO A 97 -17.61 -8.32 20.93
N SER A 98 -18.78 -8.92 21.14
CA SER A 98 -20.08 -8.34 20.76
C SER A 98 -20.49 -7.10 21.57
N ASP A 99 -19.59 -6.56 22.40
CA ASP A 99 -19.88 -5.55 23.43
C ASP A 99 -19.95 -4.11 22.86
N GLY A 100 -20.63 -3.96 21.72
CA GLY A 100 -20.83 -2.66 21.05
C GLY A 100 -19.69 -2.20 20.12
N SER A 101 -18.67 -3.03 19.91
CA SER A 101 -17.57 -2.72 18.98
C SER A 101 -18.01 -2.85 17.52
N LYS A 102 -17.68 -1.84 16.70
CA LYS A 102 -17.96 -1.88 15.25
C LYS A 102 -17.09 -2.96 14.58
N PRO A 103 -17.66 -3.77 13.68
CA PRO A 103 -16.88 -4.78 12.97
C PRO A 103 -15.84 -4.11 12.05
N PHE A 104 -14.74 -4.81 11.80
CA PHE A 104 -13.71 -4.42 10.85
C PHE A 104 -14.27 -4.31 9.43
N SER A 105 -13.85 -3.24 8.73
CA SER A 105 -14.14 -3.02 7.31
C SER A 105 -13.38 -4.03 6.43
N THR A 106 -13.83 -4.21 5.19
CA THR A 106 -13.14 -5.04 4.20
C THR A 106 -11.69 -4.61 3.98
N PHE A 107 -11.43 -3.29 3.98
CA PHE A 107 -10.09 -2.74 3.81
C PHE A 107 -9.17 -3.14 4.97
N HIS A 108 -9.66 -3.06 6.21
CA HIS A 108 -8.89 -3.49 7.38
C HIS A 108 -8.57 -5.00 7.32
N CYS A 109 -9.58 -5.84 7.05
CA CYS A 109 -9.39 -7.28 7.02
C CYS A 109 -8.47 -7.73 5.87
N GLY A 110 -8.61 -7.14 4.68
CA GLY A 110 -7.75 -7.45 3.53
C GLY A 110 -6.30 -7.01 3.75
N GLY A 111 -6.10 -5.83 4.33
CA GLY A 111 -4.76 -5.35 4.69
C GLY A 111 -4.06 -6.25 5.70
N ALA A 112 -4.77 -6.65 6.77
CA ALA A 112 -4.24 -7.56 7.79
C ALA A 112 -3.90 -8.95 7.21
N GLU A 113 -4.74 -9.48 6.32
CA GLU A 113 -4.47 -10.78 5.68
C GLU A 113 -3.23 -10.73 4.78
N SER A 114 -3.07 -9.64 4.03
CA SER A 114 -1.90 -9.41 3.18
C SER A 114 -0.61 -9.35 4.01
N ASP A 115 -0.61 -8.61 5.11
CA ASP A 115 0.54 -8.53 6.03
C ASP A 115 0.88 -9.90 6.63
N SER A 116 -0.14 -10.65 7.10
CA SER A 116 0.04 -12.00 7.63
C SER A 116 0.64 -12.96 6.60
N CYS A 117 0.16 -12.92 5.36
CA CYS A 117 0.72 -13.71 4.25
C CYS A 117 2.16 -13.32 3.92
N SER A 118 2.47 -12.01 3.90
CA SER A 118 3.82 -11.50 3.67
C SER A 118 4.80 -11.99 4.74
N ARG A 119 4.44 -11.86 6.02
CA ARG A 119 5.26 -12.34 7.15
C ARG A 119 5.52 -13.85 7.08
N ARG A 120 4.50 -14.64 6.77
CA ARG A 120 4.64 -16.11 6.59
C ARG A 120 5.53 -16.47 5.38
N ALA A 121 5.48 -15.68 4.31
CA ALA A 121 6.34 -15.88 3.15
C ALA A 121 7.81 -15.54 3.49
N CYS A 122 8.05 -14.43 4.19
CA CYS A 122 9.39 -14.04 4.67
C CYS A 122 9.98 -15.07 5.65
N GLY A 123 9.19 -15.54 6.63
CA GLY A 123 9.64 -16.57 7.57
C GLY A 123 10.10 -17.85 6.87
N ARG A 124 9.30 -18.35 5.92
CA ARG A 124 9.66 -19.53 5.10
C ARG A 124 10.83 -19.31 4.14
N ARG A 125 11.21 -18.06 3.86
CA ARG A 125 12.40 -17.73 3.08
C ARG A 125 13.66 -17.77 3.95
N ALA A 126 13.56 -17.27 5.18
CA ALA A 126 14.64 -17.35 6.16
C ALA A 126 15.00 -18.81 6.48
N GLU A 127 14.01 -19.69 6.66
CA GLU A 127 14.24 -21.12 6.91
C GLU A 127 14.91 -21.85 5.72
N ARG A 128 14.59 -21.46 4.48
CA ARG A 128 15.21 -22.05 3.27
C ARG A 128 16.65 -21.58 3.04
N GLY A 129 17.01 -20.37 3.46
CA GLY A 129 18.37 -19.86 3.35
C GLY A 129 19.37 -20.46 4.36
N VAL A 130 18.89 -21.23 5.35
CA VAL A 130 19.74 -21.92 6.35
C VAL A 130 20.18 -23.31 5.87
N GLY A 131 19.64 -23.82 4.74
CA GLY A 131 19.90 -25.18 4.25
C GLY A 131 20.90 -25.33 3.10
N GLU A 132 21.46 -24.25 2.54
CA GLU A 132 22.47 -24.31 1.47
C GLU A 132 23.83 -23.84 1.99
N GLY A 133 24.45 -24.67 2.84
CA GLY A 133 25.80 -24.44 3.33
C GLY A 133 26.43 -25.76 3.81
N ALA A 134 27.43 -26.19 3.06
CA ALA A 134 28.30 -27.36 3.27
C ALA A 134 27.69 -28.72 2.88
N GLU A 135 28.03 -29.19 1.67
CA GLU A 135 28.75 -30.45 1.46
C GLU A 135 29.63 -30.31 0.20
N ASP A 136 30.84 -29.78 0.40
CA ASP A 136 31.97 -30.03 -0.50
C ASP A 136 32.92 -30.94 0.28
N ILE A 137 32.82 -32.25 0.02
CA ILE A 137 33.80 -33.25 0.43
C ILE A 137 34.31 -33.91 -0.84
N SER A 138 35.59 -33.68 -1.06
CA SER A 138 36.43 -34.23 -2.12
C SER A 138 36.39 -35.75 -2.20
N VAL A 139 36.48 -36.27 -3.43
CA VAL A 139 37.28 -37.47 -3.76
C VAL A 139 38.02 -37.19 -5.07
#